data_AF-A0A1S3LV51-F1
#
_entry.id   AF-A0A1S3LV51-F1
#
_cell.length_a   1.000
_cell.length_b   1.000
_cell.length_c   1.000
_cell.angle_alpha   90.00
_cell.angle_beta   90.00
_cell.angle_gamma   90.00
#
_symmetry.space_group_name_H-M   'P 1'
#
loop_
_entity.id
_entity.type
_entity.pdbx_description
1 polymer ?
#
loop_
_entity_poly.entity_id
_entity_poly.type
_entity_poly.pdbx_seq_one_letter_code
_entity_poly.pdbx_strand_id
1 'polypeptide(L)'
;MDMPIIETVESLLAKIPPDLQALIERMNEGGVSDIIPIDENLFSQIPADLIEIIKHMNESGTTYENQLLQIPPALVFLINQMNESMRSSTPEPAHTPPLTPMSEESVTQYDVFGRTNALTLRYVAQPDETIGYVDFTSLYPHVMSSSCYPMGHPKIIHRDFDLPQNYFGLIKATVYPPRGLFIPVLPYKGPQGKLFFPLCRTCSENNNQEKPCDHSDQERALTGVWVTPEFSKALDKGYRVAKIFEVWNFSMKSDTLFKEYIKTFLRCKQMASSYPASVTDQESKDKYIRDYHDTEGILLDPDRIEVNKTKRNVSKLYLNSLWGKLSQRCNMLRSSIIKDPEEFLEFVFSDQYEISHFSFLSQDIALVQWRHNKKWVLPPGNVNVFLAAFTTAYCRLQLYALMEQLQRRVLYRDTDSVVYVSKQGDWTPHLATIWVV
;
A
#
# COMPACT_ATOMS: atom_id res chain seq x y z
N MET A 1 -31.22 38.55 -10.19
CA MET A 1 -31.65 37.78 -9.01
C MET A 1 -30.46 37.75 -8.08
N ASP A 2 -30.62 38.36 -6.92
CA ASP A 2 -29.56 38.63 -5.95
C ASP A 2 -28.93 37.33 -5.40
N MET A 3 -27.61 37.35 -5.19
CA MET A 3 -26.87 36.28 -4.51
C MET A 3 -27.28 36.20 -3.02
N PRO A 4 -27.38 35.01 -2.41
CA PRO A 4 -27.52 34.92 -0.96
C PRO A 4 -26.21 35.40 -0.31
N ILE A 5 -26.33 36.46 0.49
CA ILE A 5 -25.24 37.02 1.29
C ILE A 5 -24.84 35.94 2.31
N ILE A 6 -23.58 35.49 2.29
CA ILE A 6 -23.00 34.74 3.41
C ILE A 6 -23.06 35.69 4.61
N GLU A 7 -23.95 35.41 5.56
CA GLU A 7 -24.07 36.22 6.76
C GLU A 7 -22.77 36.12 7.57
N THR A 8 -22.19 37.26 7.95
CA THR A 8 -21.02 37.28 8.81
C THR A 8 -21.37 36.73 10.19
N VAL A 9 -20.39 36.22 10.95
CA VAL A 9 -20.60 35.74 12.33
C VAL A 9 -21.28 36.82 13.19
N GLU A 10 -20.93 38.10 13.01
CA GLU A 10 -21.58 39.24 13.67
C GLU A 10 -23.08 39.36 13.32
N SER A 11 -23.45 39.13 12.05
CA SER A 11 -24.85 39.13 11.61
C SER A 11 -25.66 37.99 12.21
N LEU A 12 -25.04 36.81 12.38
CA LEU A 12 -25.67 35.64 13.00
C LEU A 12 -25.80 35.80 14.52
N LEU A 13 -24.80 36.39 15.18
CA LEU A 13 -24.85 36.70 16.61
C LEU A 13 -25.92 37.76 16.92
N ALA A 14 -26.14 38.73 16.03
CA ALA A 14 -27.20 39.73 16.17
C ALA A 14 -28.63 39.16 16.07
N LYS A 15 -28.79 37.93 15.59
CA LYS A 15 -30.08 37.22 15.51
C LYS A 15 -30.41 36.42 16.76
N ILE A 16 -29.51 36.37 17.75
CA ILE A 16 -29.75 35.69 19.01
C ILE A 16 -30.85 36.46 19.78
N PRO A 17 -31.91 35.78 20.26
CA PRO A 17 -32.97 36.44 21.03
C PRO A 17 -32.43 37.09 22.31
N PRO A 18 -33.01 38.23 22.76
CA PRO A 18 -32.53 38.98 23.92
C PRO A 18 -32.42 38.14 25.21
N ASP A 19 -33.35 37.21 25.42
CA ASP A 19 -33.38 36.34 26.61
C ASP A 19 -32.20 35.36 26.62
N LEU A 20 -31.82 34.84 25.45
CA LEU A 20 -30.66 33.97 25.29
C LEU A 20 -29.34 34.77 25.34
N GLN A 21 -29.34 35.99 24.82
CA GLN A 21 -28.19 36.90 24.92
C GLN A 21 -27.88 37.27 26.37
N ALA A 22 -28.90 37.60 27.17
CA ALA A 22 -28.76 37.89 28.59
C ALA A 22 -28.27 36.68 29.41
N LEU A 23 -28.66 35.46 29.02
CA LEU A 23 -28.15 34.22 29.63
C LEU A 23 -26.67 34.01 29.29
N ILE A 24 -26.28 34.19 28.02
CA ILE A 24 -24.89 34.08 27.56
C ILE A 24 -23.99 35.09 28.28
N GLU A 25 -24.44 36.34 28.43
CA GLU A 25 -23.70 37.39 29.16
C GLU A 25 -23.52 37.02 30.64
N ARG A 26 -24.58 36.59 31.32
CA ARG A 26 -24.51 36.13 32.72
C ARG A 26 -23.58 34.94 32.92
N MET A 27 -23.57 33.98 31.99
CA MET A 27 -22.68 32.81 32.05
C MET A 27 -21.20 33.19 31.84
N ASN A 28 -20.92 34.20 31.02
CA ASN A 28 -19.56 34.69 30.82
C ASN A 28 -19.05 35.52 32.01
N GLU A 29 -19.92 36.26 32.70
CA GLU A 29 -19.56 37.08 33.87
C GLU A 29 -19.46 36.28 35.18
N GLY A 30 -20.28 35.25 35.37
CA GLY A 30 -20.38 34.46 36.61
C GLY A 30 -19.60 33.14 36.66
N GLY A 31 -19.01 32.70 35.54
CA GLY A 31 -18.42 31.37 35.42
C GLY A 31 -19.46 30.29 35.14
N VAL A 32 -19.09 29.30 34.32
CA VAL A 32 -19.99 28.33 33.66
C VAL A 32 -20.69 27.34 34.63
N SER A 33 -20.40 27.38 35.93
CA SER A 33 -20.86 26.37 36.92
C SER A 33 -22.19 26.66 37.63
N ASP A 34 -22.74 27.89 37.55
CA ASP A 34 -23.80 28.31 38.49
C ASP A 34 -25.21 28.46 37.90
N ILE A 35 -25.50 27.93 36.70
CA ILE A 35 -26.85 28.03 36.11
C ILE A 35 -27.34 26.67 35.58
N ILE A 36 -28.11 25.96 36.42
CA ILE A 36 -29.01 24.88 36.01
C ILE A 36 -30.35 25.11 36.73
N PRO A 37 -31.51 24.99 36.06
CA PRO A 37 -31.73 24.41 34.73
C PRO A 37 -31.90 25.45 33.63
N ILE A 38 -31.29 25.19 32.48
CA ILE A 38 -31.50 25.93 31.23
C ILE A 38 -32.77 25.38 30.57
N ASP A 39 -33.71 26.25 30.20
CA ASP A 39 -34.93 25.87 29.48
C ASP A 39 -34.57 25.36 28.08
N GLU A 40 -34.86 24.10 27.78
CA GLU A 40 -34.52 23.47 26.50
C GLU A 40 -35.23 24.15 25.31
N ASN A 41 -36.31 24.88 25.54
CA ASN A 41 -36.99 25.64 24.50
C ASN A 41 -36.15 26.82 23.98
N LEU A 42 -35.16 27.32 24.74
CA LEU A 42 -34.25 28.36 24.26
C LEU A 42 -33.28 27.86 23.19
N PHE A 43 -32.96 26.56 23.16
CA PHE A 43 -32.00 26.01 22.19
C PHE A 43 -32.55 25.95 20.77
N SER A 44 -33.87 25.81 20.62
CA SER A 44 -34.54 25.85 19.31
C SER A 44 -34.47 27.22 18.62
N GLN A 45 -34.03 28.25 19.36
CA GLN A 45 -33.94 29.62 18.90
C GLN A 45 -32.51 30.02 18.47
N ILE A 46 -31.54 29.11 18.58
CA ILE A 46 -30.18 29.32 18.07
C ILE A 46 -30.20 29.15 16.54
N PRO A 47 -29.66 30.12 15.76
CA PRO A 47 -29.55 29.98 14.32
C PRO A 47 -28.83 28.69 13.92
N ALA A 48 -29.44 27.89 13.02
CA ALA A 48 -28.93 26.59 12.61
C ALA A 48 -27.51 26.67 12.01
N ASP A 49 -27.25 27.72 11.24
CA ASP A 49 -25.95 27.98 10.62
C ASP A 49 -24.85 28.17 11.68
N LEU A 50 -25.18 28.75 12.84
CA LEU A 50 -24.23 28.94 13.94
C LEU A 50 -23.89 27.61 14.64
N ILE A 51 -24.86 26.70 14.73
CA ILE A 51 -24.66 25.34 15.26
C ILE A 51 -23.73 24.55 14.34
N GLU A 52 -23.90 24.69 13.03
CA GLU A 52 -23.10 23.98 12.02
C GLU A 52 -21.65 24.49 11.99
N ILE A 53 -21.45 25.81 12.11
CA ILE A 53 -20.12 26.42 12.27
C ILE A 53 -19.38 25.85 13.48
N ILE A 54 -20.05 25.74 14.63
CA ILE A 54 -19.44 25.24 15.87
C ILE A 54 -19.19 23.72 15.82
N LYS A 55 -20.06 22.95 15.16
CA LYS A 55 -19.81 21.51 14.91
C LYS A 55 -18.55 21.31 14.06
N HIS A 56 -18.42 22.07 12.98
CA HIS A 56 -17.25 22.02 12.13
C HIS A 56 -15.97 22.44 12.88
N MET A 57 -16.03 23.41 13.80
CA MET A 57 -14.91 23.78 14.68
C MET A 57 -14.43 22.61 15.55
N ASN A 58 -15.35 21.90 16.21
CA ASN A 58 -14.99 20.80 17.11
C ASN A 58 -14.40 19.59 16.37
N GLU A 59 -14.81 19.35 15.13
CA GLU A 59 -14.36 18.21 14.33
C GLU A 59 -13.04 18.46 13.60
N SER A 60 -12.74 19.72 13.26
CA SER A 60 -11.53 20.10 12.49
C SER A 60 -10.28 20.34 13.35
N GLY A 61 -10.43 20.62 14.65
CA GLY A 61 -9.30 20.77 15.58
C GLY A 61 -8.34 21.93 15.25
N THR A 62 -8.73 22.87 14.39
CA THR A 62 -7.91 24.00 13.92
C THR A 62 -8.37 25.32 14.54
N THR A 63 -7.43 26.09 15.07
CA THR A 63 -7.63 27.47 15.54
C THR A 63 -7.80 28.43 14.36
N TYR A 64 -9.02 28.64 13.87
CA TYR A 64 -9.33 29.76 12.97
C TYR A 64 -9.28 31.08 13.76
N GLU A 65 -8.10 31.68 13.84
CA GLU A 65 -7.76 32.71 14.82
C GLU A 65 -8.37 34.12 14.59
N ASN A 66 -9.13 34.40 13.52
CA ASN A 66 -9.57 35.80 13.28
C ASN A 66 -11.08 36.03 13.05
N GLN A 67 -11.91 34.99 12.96
CA GLN A 67 -13.38 35.15 12.93
C GLN A 67 -14.10 34.47 14.11
N LEU A 68 -13.42 33.56 14.83
CA LEU A 68 -14.00 32.76 15.91
C LEU A 68 -13.81 33.33 17.31
N LEU A 69 -12.95 34.34 17.49
CA LEU A 69 -12.83 35.08 18.76
C LEU A 69 -14.08 35.89 19.12
N GLN A 70 -15.01 36.05 18.16
CA GLN A 70 -16.24 36.80 18.34
C GLN A 70 -17.39 35.95 18.92
N ILE A 71 -17.28 34.62 18.90
CA ILE A 71 -18.33 33.72 19.42
C ILE A 71 -18.17 33.58 20.94
N PRO A 72 -19.19 33.93 21.74
CA PRO A 72 -19.12 33.80 23.19
C PRO A 72 -18.86 32.35 23.64
N PRO A 73 -17.88 32.07 24.54
CA PRO A 73 -17.57 30.72 25.00
C PRO A 73 -18.76 29.98 25.62
N ALA A 74 -19.64 30.70 26.34
CA ALA A 74 -20.88 30.12 26.87
C ALA A 74 -21.81 29.57 25.77
N LEU A 75 -21.84 30.18 24.58
CA LEU A 75 -22.66 29.71 23.45
C LEU A 75 -22.14 28.39 22.87
N VAL A 76 -20.81 28.26 22.77
CA VAL A 76 -20.16 27.00 22.37
C VAL A 76 -20.47 25.88 23.36
N PHE A 77 -20.42 26.17 24.66
CA PHE A 77 -20.74 25.20 25.71
C PHE A 77 -22.19 24.70 25.63
N LEU A 78 -23.16 25.62 25.45
CA LEU A 78 -24.58 25.30 25.33
C LEU A 78 -24.86 24.38 24.12
N ILE A 79 -24.25 24.67 22.97
CA ILE A 79 -24.43 23.87 21.75
C ILE A 79 -23.80 22.48 21.89
N ASN A 80 -22.68 22.35 22.59
CA ASN A 80 -22.03 21.07 22.84
C ASN A 80 -22.88 20.16 23.74
N GLN A 81 -23.47 20.70 24.81
CA GLN A 81 -24.39 19.96 25.68
C GLN A 81 -25.62 19.43 24.91
N MET A 82 -26.18 20.24 24.02
CA MET A 82 -27.33 19.82 23.19
C MET A 82 -26.96 18.64 22.27
N ASN A 83 -25.76 18.63 21.70
CA ASN A 83 -25.30 17.55 20.83
C ASN A 83 -25.06 16.23 21.58
N GLU A 84 -24.60 16.29 22.83
CA GLU A 84 -24.42 15.10 23.68
C GLU A 84 -25.76 14.46 24.06
N SER A 85 -26.76 15.30 24.39
CA SER A 85 -28.14 14.85 24.67
C SER A 85 -28.73 14.08 23.47
N MET A 86 -28.60 14.61 22.25
CA MET A 86 -29.14 13.98 21.04
C MET A 86 -28.46 12.66 20.65
N ARG A 87 -27.14 12.51 20.86
CA ARG A 87 -26.41 11.25 20.56
C ARG A 87 -26.86 10.07 21.42
N SER A 88 -27.40 10.32 22.62
CA SER A 88 -27.88 9.26 23.52
C SER A 88 -29.22 8.62 23.11
N SER A 89 -29.90 9.20 22.12
CA SER A 89 -31.33 8.92 21.84
C SER A 89 -31.65 8.14 20.55
N THR A 90 -30.67 7.74 19.74
CA THR A 90 -30.91 7.06 18.44
C THR A 90 -30.30 5.65 18.37
N PRO A 91 -31.09 4.59 18.13
CA PRO A 91 -30.57 3.24 17.91
C PRO A 91 -30.25 2.97 16.42
N GLU A 92 -29.09 2.36 16.13
CA GLU A 92 -28.65 2.02 14.77
C GLU A 92 -29.50 0.91 14.11
N PRO A 93 -29.87 1.04 12.81
CA PRO A 93 -30.54 -0.02 12.08
C PRO A 93 -29.57 -1.11 11.58
N ALA A 94 -30.00 -2.36 11.67
CA ALA A 94 -29.27 -3.55 11.25
C ALA A 94 -29.24 -3.68 9.71
N HIS A 95 -28.20 -3.15 9.08
CA HIS A 95 -27.79 -3.56 7.73
C HIS A 95 -26.47 -4.33 7.83
N THR A 96 -26.50 -5.62 7.50
CA THR A 96 -25.30 -6.44 7.40
C THR A 96 -24.53 -6.03 6.13
N PRO A 97 -23.36 -5.39 6.23
CA PRO A 97 -22.60 -4.99 5.04
C PRO A 97 -22.02 -6.24 4.37
N PRO A 98 -21.75 -6.22 3.05
CA PRO A 98 -20.85 -7.20 2.45
C PRO A 98 -19.51 -7.17 3.22
N LEU A 99 -18.96 -8.35 3.52
CA LEU A 99 -17.70 -8.52 4.24
C LEU A 99 -16.52 -7.97 3.42
N THR A 100 -16.35 -6.66 3.45
CA THR A 100 -15.12 -5.96 3.09
C THR A 100 -14.27 -5.82 4.35
N PRO A 101 -12.94 -5.92 4.25
CA PRO A 101 -12.07 -5.58 5.37
C PRO A 101 -12.39 -4.14 5.78
N MET A 102 -12.74 -3.94 7.06
CA MET A 102 -12.64 -2.63 7.67
C MET A 102 -11.15 -2.27 7.68
N SER A 103 -10.69 -1.68 6.58
CA SER A 103 -9.37 -1.12 6.49
C SER A 103 -9.43 0.27 7.12
N GLU A 104 -9.16 0.34 8.42
CA GLU A 104 -8.41 1.48 8.92
C GLU A 104 -7.12 1.53 8.09
N GLU A 105 -7.10 2.48 7.15
CA GLU A 105 -6.00 2.75 6.22
C GLU A 105 -5.69 1.65 5.21
N SER A 106 -6.19 1.86 3.99
CA SER A 106 -5.58 1.36 2.75
C SER A 106 -4.21 2.02 2.46
N VAL A 107 -3.35 2.13 3.46
CA VAL A 107 -1.90 2.09 3.26
C VAL A 107 -1.60 0.60 3.24
N THR A 108 -1.58 -0.03 2.06
CA THR A 108 -1.45 -1.48 1.91
C THR A 108 -0.54 -2.08 2.99
N GLN A 109 -1.14 -2.75 3.98
CA GLN A 109 -0.42 -3.49 5.04
C GLN A 109 0.37 -4.67 4.44
N TYR A 110 0.13 -4.94 3.16
CA TYR A 110 0.80 -5.93 2.33
C TYR A 110 2.00 -5.30 1.63
N ASP A 111 3.18 -5.87 1.84
CA ASP A 111 4.43 -5.39 1.26
C ASP A 111 4.56 -5.81 -0.22
N VAL A 112 3.95 -5.03 -1.09
CA VAL A 112 3.94 -5.24 -2.55
C VAL A 112 5.13 -4.53 -3.23
N PHE A 113 6.34 -4.71 -2.71
CA PHE A 113 7.55 -4.10 -3.27
C PHE A 113 8.69 -5.11 -3.46
N GLY A 114 9.62 -4.75 -4.34
CA GLY A 114 10.89 -5.44 -4.52
C GLY A 114 11.83 -5.23 -3.32
N ARG A 115 12.96 -5.93 -3.34
CA ARG A 115 14.01 -5.81 -2.33
C ARG A 115 15.20 -5.04 -2.87
N THR A 116 15.54 -3.92 -2.22
CA THR A 116 16.69 -3.09 -2.62
C THR A 116 17.52 -2.77 -1.39
N ASN A 117 18.83 -2.99 -1.46
CA ASN A 117 19.74 -2.69 -0.35
C ASN A 117 21.20 -2.65 -0.82
N ALA A 118 21.91 -1.58 -0.47
CA ALA A 118 23.36 -1.51 -0.56
C ALA A 118 23.99 -2.09 0.71
N LEU A 119 24.55 -3.29 0.61
CA LEU A 119 25.28 -3.91 1.72
C LEU A 119 26.69 -3.34 1.86
N THR A 120 27.25 -2.82 0.78
CA THR A 120 28.56 -2.19 0.75
C THR A 120 28.47 -0.91 -0.08
N LEU A 121 28.80 0.23 0.53
CA LEU A 121 28.71 1.54 -0.12
C LEU A 121 29.78 1.73 -1.21
N ARG A 122 30.97 1.16 -0.98
CA ARG A 122 32.07 1.15 -1.95
C ARG A 122 32.90 -0.11 -1.78
N TYR A 123 33.12 -0.81 -2.87
CA TYR A 123 34.02 -1.95 -2.93
C TYR A 123 35.00 -1.77 -4.09
N VAL A 124 36.27 -2.07 -3.86
CA VAL A 124 37.30 -2.10 -4.89
C VAL A 124 37.86 -3.52 -4.91
N ALA A 125 37.72 -4.19 -6.05
CA ALA A 125 38.18 -5.55 -6.22
C ALA A 125 39.70 -5.64 -6.00
N GLN A 126 40.11 -6.64 -5.23
CA GLN A 126 41.53 -7.00 -5.09
C GLN A 126 42.06 -7.64 -6.39
N PRO A 127 43.40 -7.79 -6.57
CA PRO A 127 43.98 -8.34 -7.79
C PRO A 127 43.49 -9.75 -8.17
N ASP A 128 43.05 -10.55 -7.18
CA ASP A 128 42.50 -11.91 -7.35
C ASP A 128 40.96 -11.95 -7.41
N GLU A 129 40.31 -10.79 -7.42
CA GLU A 129 38.86 -10.64 -7.36
C GLU A 129 38.29 -10.00 -8.63
N THR A 130 37.05 -10.37 -8.93
CA THR A 130 36.23 -9.79 -9.98
C THR A 130 34.87 -9.40 -9.41
N ILE A 131 34.23 -8.40 -10.01
CA ILE A 131 32.87 -7.99 -9.66
C ILE A 131 31.93 -8.56 -10.71
N GLY A 132 31.02 -9.42 -10.27
CA GLY A 132 29.92 -9.95 -11.06
C GLY A 132 28.68 -9.09 -10.91
N TYR A 133 27.95 -8.94 -12.02
CA TYR A 133 26.61 -8.39 -12.05
C TYR A 133 25.69 -9.37 -12.76
N VAL A 134 24.58 -9.69 -12.11
CA VAL A 134 23.53 -10.57 -12.67
C VAL A 134 22.17 -9.91 -12.50
N ASP A 135 21.32 -10.09 -13.51
CA ASP A 135 19.99 -9.49 -13.61
C ASP A 135 19.02 -10.52 -14.18
N PHE A 136 17.96 -10.85 -13.44
CA PHE A 136 16.95 -11.81 -13.86
C PHE A 136 16.17 -11.26 -15.06
N THR A 137 16.20 -11.99 -16.17
CA THR A 137 15.43 -11.58 -17.33
C THR A 137 13.94 -11.78 -17.08
N SER A 138 13.19 -10.70 -16.92
CA SER A 138 11.72 -10.73 -16.75
C SER A 138 11.27 -11.50 -15.49
N LEU A 139 11.89 -11.22 -14.34
CA LEU A 139 11.61 -11.90 -13.07
C LEU A 139 10.11 -12.01 -12.72
N TYR A 140 9.38 -10.90 -12.82
CA TYR A 140 7.94 -10.87 -12.52
C TYR A 140 7.12 -11.78 -13.46
N PRO A 141 7.22 -11.66 -14.80
CA PRO A 141 6.64 -12.63 -15.73
C PRO A 141 7.02 -14.08 -15.43
N HIS A 142 8.29 -14.34 -15.13
CA HIS A 142 8.77 -15.70 -14.84
C HIS A 142 8.01 -16.29 -13.64
N VAL A 143 7.94 -15.59 -12.50
CA VAL A 143 7.23 -16.12 -11.32
C VAL A 143 5.73 -16.24 -11.56
N MET A 144 5.12 -15.34 -12.34
CA MET A 144 3.71 -15.43 -12.70
C MET A 144 3.41 -16.70 -13.52
N SER A 145 4.36 -17.14 -14.36
CA SER A 145 4.23 -18.34 -15.19
C SER A 145 4.53 -19.64 -14.43
N SER A 146 5.47 -19.61 -13.48
CA SER A 146 6.03 -20.81 -12.83
C SER A 146 5.51 -21.07 -11.42
N SER A 147 4.92 -20.07 -10.75
CA SER A 147 4.52 -20.17 -9.34
C SER A 147 3.02 -20.43 -9.17
N CYS A 148 2.66 -20.92 -7.97
CA CYS A 148 1.27 -21.22 -7.63
C CYS A 148 0.59 -20.02 -6.97
N TYR A 149 -0.65 -19.71 -7.37
CA TYR A 149 -1.41 -18.56 -6.90
C TYR A 149 -2.72 -18.97 -6.22
N PRO A 150 -3.19 -18.21 -5.21
CA PRO A 150 -4.47 -18.49 -4.55
C PRO A 150 -5.66 -18.24 -5.48
N MET A 151 -6.70 -19.07 -5.35
CA MET A 151 -7.93 -18.99 -6.12
C MET A 151 -9.16 -18.97 -5.21
N GLY A 152 -10.22 -18.29 -5.66
CA GLY A 152 -11.48 -18.19 -4.91
C GLY A 152 -11.39 -17.22 -3.73
N HIS A 153 -12.20 -17.47 -2.70
CA HIS A 153 -12.23 -16.66 -1.48
C HIS A 153 -11.46 -17.34 -0.33
N PRO A 154 -10.73 -16.59 0.49
CA PRO A 154 -10.04 -17.15 1.64
C PRO A 154 -11.00 -17.49 2.76
N LYS A 155 -10.69 -18.55 3.50
CA LYS A 155 -11.21 -18.78 4.85
C LYS A 155 -10.39 -17.97 5.83
N ILE A 156 -11.05 -17.09 6.58
CA ILE A 156 -10.41 -16.28 7.63
C ILE A 156 -10.43 -17.07 8.95
N ILE A 157 -9.27 -17.19 9.58
CA ILE A 157 -9.05 -17.94 10.81
C ILE A 157 -8.49 -16.97 11.86
N HIS A 158 -9.11 -16.94 13.04
CA HIS A 158 -8.73 -16.04 14.15
C HIS A 158 -8.28 -16.79 15.42
N ARG A 159 -8.43 -18.11 15.45
CA ARG A 159 -8.13 -18.96 16.62
C ARG A 159 -7.83 -20.40 16.16
N ASP A 160 -7.29 -21.20 17.08
CA ASP A 160 -6.99 -22.63 16.87
C ASP A 160 -6.12 -22.84 15.63
N PHE A 161 -5.03 -22.07 15.55
CA PHE A 161 -4.11 -22.09 14.43
C PHE A 161 -3.35 -23.43 14.38
N ASP A 162 -3.25 -23.96 13.18
CA ASP A 162 -2.40 -25.07 12.81
C ASP A 162 -0.96 -24.56 12.54
N LEU A 163 -0.05 -25.48 12.21
CA LEU A 163 1.29 -25.16 11.78
C LEU A 163 1.24 -24.20 10.57
N PRO A 164 2.03 -23.10 10.56
CA PRO A 164 2.03 -22.12 9.48
C PRO A 164 2.22 -22.71 8.07
N GLN A 165 2.96 -23.82 7.96
CA GLN A 165 3.23 -24.52 6.70
C GLN A 165 1.98 -25.16 6.08
N ASN A 166 0.93 -25.39 6.87
CA ASN A 166 -0.33 -25.97 6.39
C ASN A 166 -1.24 -24.92 5.72
N TYR A 167 -0.85 -23.64 5.75
CA TYR A 167 -1.63 -22.55 5.18
C TYR A 167 -1.09 -22.08 3.83
N PHE A 168 -2.00 -21.67 2.95
CA PHE A 168 -1.72 -21.06 1.67
C PHE A 168 -2.47 -19.74 1.53
N GLY A 169 -1.79 -18.62 1.72
CA GLY A 169 -2.42 -17.30 1.69
C GLY A 169 -1.61 -16.26 2.46
N LEU A 170 -2.24 -15.55 3.39
CA LEU A 170 -1.59 -14.53 4.22
C LEU A 170 -1.64 -14.89 5.70
N ILE A 171 -0.57 -14.60 6.42
CA ILE A 171 -0.46 -14.78 7.88
C ILE A 171 -0.09 -13.44 8.51
N LYS A 172 -0.91 -12.98 9.46
CA LYS A 172 -0.58 -11.89 10.39
C LYS A 172 0.00 -12.50 11.66
N ALA A 173 1.27 -12.22 11.93
CA ALA A 173 1.97 -12.81 13.08
C ALA A 173 3.02 -11.86 13.67
N THR A 174 3.44 -12.18 14.89
CA THR A 174 4.70 -11.72 15.49
C THR A 174 5.70 -12.86 15.42
N VAL A 175 6.93 -12.56 14.98
CA VAL A 175 8.04 -13.52 14.88
C VAL A 175 9.28 -13.00 15.56
N TYR A 176 10.09 -13.91 16.08
CA TYR A 176 11.44 -13.67 16.57
C TYR A 176 12.45 -14.03 15.48
N PRO A 177 13.13 -13.04 14.86
CA PRO A 177 14.18 -13.33 13.90
C PRO A 177 15.38 -14.04 14.56
N PRO A 178 16.08 -14.93 13.84
CA PRO A 178 17.33 -15.53 14.31
C PRO A 178 18.40 -14.45 14.49
N ARG A 179 19.42 -14.74 15.29
CA ARG A 179 20.62 -13.88 15.38
C ARG A 179 21.62 -14.28 14.28
N GLY A 180 22.36 -13.29 13.78
CA GLY A 180 23.48 -13.54 12.86
C GLY A 180 23.12 -14.00 11.44
N LEU A 181 21.84 -13.97 11.05
CA LEU A 181 21.44 -14.30 9.68
C LEU A 181 21.87 -13.18 8.71
N PHE A 182 22.85 -13.45 7.87
CA PHE A 182 23.45 -12.43 7.01
C PHE A 182 22.45 -11.80 6.01
N ILE A 183 21.58 -12.63 5.41
CA ILE A 183 20.50 -12.17 4.52
C ILE A 183 19.15 -12.42 5.21
N PRO A 184 18.51 -11.40 5.81
CA PRO A 184 17.19 -11.55 6.43
C PRO A 184 16.11 -11.85 5.39
N VAL A 185 15.06 -12.57 5.77
CA VAL A 185 14.02 -13.07 4.86
C VAL A 185 12.83 -12.12 4.82
N LEU A 186 12.24 -11.83 5.98
CA LEU A 186 10.95 -11.17 6.05
C LEU A 186 11.06 -9.66 5.82
N PRO A 187 10.17 -9.09 5.00
CA PRO A 187 10.01 -7.66 4.92
C PRO A 187 9.40 -7.10 6.21
N TYR A 188 9.79 -5.87 6.54
CA TYR A 188 9.24 -5.08 7.62
C TYR A 188 9.16 -3.62 7.18
N LYS A 189 7.96 -3.05 7.26
CA LYS A 189 7.72 -1.64 6.93
C LYS A 189 7.93 -0.79 8.17
N GLY A 190 8.95 0.06 8.14
CA GLY A 190 9.26 0.96 9.25
C GLY A 190 8.26 2.10 9.39
N PRO A 191 8.34 2.90 10.47
CA PRO A 191 7.41 3.99 10.77
C PRO A 191 7.27 5.03 9.66
N GLN A 192 8.33 5.25 8.87
CA GLN A 192 8.34 6.19 7.73
C GLN A 192 7.81 5.56 6.42
N GLY A 193 7.21 4.37 6.49
CA GLY A 193 6.66 3.66 5.33
C GLY A 193 7.69 2.99 4.41
N LYS A 194 8.99 3.09 4.73
CA LYS A 194 10.08 2.42 4.00
C LYS A 194 10.12 0.93 4.31
N LEU A 195 10.39 0.14 3.27
CA LEU A 195 10.52 -1.32 3.38
C LEU A 195 11.96 -1.70 3.75
N PHE A 196 12.11 -2.45 4.84
CA PHE A 196 13.39 -2.99 5.31
C PHE A 196 13.31 -4.51 5.42
N PHE A 197 14.48 -5.14 5.56
CA PHE A 197 14.61 -6.56 5.88
C PHE A 197 15.51 -6.73 7.11
N PRO A 198 15.04 -6.35 8.31
CA PRO A 198 15.86 -6.37 9.52
C PRO A 198 15.76 -7.69 10.30
N LEU A 199 16.68 -7.91 11.23
CA LEU A 199 16.57 -8.94 12.28
C LEU A 199 16.17 -8.38 13.65
N CYS A 200 15.97 -7.07 13.72
CA CYS A 200 15.62 -6.34 14.93
C CYS A 200 14.78 -5.13 14.54
N ARG A 201 13.52 -5.12 14.99
CA ARG A 201 12.62 -3.98 14.84
C ARG A 201 13.22 -2.69 15.38
N THR A 202 13.63 -2.68 16.66
CA THR A 202 14.16 -1.49 17.34
C THR A 202 15.41 -0.92 16.65
N CYS A 203 16.35 -1.76 16.21
CA CYS A 203 17.52 -1.29 15.44
C CYS A 203 17.11 -0.66 14.11
N SER A 204 16.12 -1.24 13.42
CA SER A 204 15.63 -0.71 12.15
C SER A 204 14.92 0.62 12.33
N GLU A 205 14.10 0.76 13.37
CA GLU A 205 13.38 1.99 13.70
C GLU A 205 14.34 3.11 14.11
N ASN A 206 15.37 2.78 14.90
CA ASN A 206 16.37 3.73 15.38
C ASN A 206 17.53 3.96 14.40
N ASN A 207 17.51 3.35 13.21
CA ASN A 207 18.60 3.40 12.23
C ASN A 207 19.99 3.02 12.82
N ASN A 208 20.04 2.05 13.73
CA ASN A 208 21.31 1.61 14.32
C ASN A 208 22.16 0.86 13.28
N GLN A 209 23.24 1.49 12.82
CA GLN A 209 24.20 0.92 11.87
C GLN A 209 25.60 0.66 12.48
N GLU A 210 25.87 1.19 13.67
CA GLU A 210 27.23 1.20 14.24
C GLU A 210 27.42 0.15 15.35
N LYS A 211 26.38 -0.08 16.16
CA LYS A 211 26.50 -0.91 17.36
C LYS A 211 25.93 -2.30 17.13
N PRO A 212 26.63 -3.37 17.55
CA PRO A 212 26.05 -4.69 17.64
C PRO A 212 24.75 -4.67 18.43
N CYS A 213 23.73 -5.40 17.95
CA CYS A 213 22.42 -5.44 18.58
C CYS A 213 22.45 -6.31 19.85
N ASP A 214 22.17 -5.70 20.99
CA ASP A 214 22.04 -6.30 22.32
C ASP A 214 20.58 -6.47 22.78
N HIS A 215 19.62 -5.90 22.07
CA HIS A 215 18.19 -6.01 22.33
C HIS A 215 17.71 -7.46 22.53
N SER A 216 16.73 -7.64 23.41
CA SER A 216 16.03 -8.89 23.70
C SER A 216 15.20 -9.37 22.51
N ASP A 217 14.77 -10.64 22.53
CA ASP A 217 13.90 -11.19 21.47
C ASP A 217 12.59 -10.41 21.33
N GLN A 218 12.03 -9.91 22.43
CA GLN A 218 10.78 -9.15 22.43
C GLN A 218 10.94 -7.77 21.77
N GLU A 219 12.04 -7.08 22.03
CA GLU A 219 12.34 -5.80 21.36
C GLU A 219 12.65 -6.00 19.87
N ARG A 220 13.32 -7.10 19.53
CA ARG A 220 13.67 -7.45 18.15
C ARG A 220 12.49 -7.91 17.30
N ALA A 221 11.40 -8.36 17.95
CA ALA A 221 10.29 -9.03 17.30
C ALA A 221 9.68 -8.20 16.16
N LEU A 222 9.40 -8.86 15.04
CA LEU A 222 8.73 -8.26 13.90
C LEU A 222 7.26 -8.67 13.94
N THR A 223 6.36 -7.70 13.77
CA THR A 223 4.93 -7.94 13.59
C THR A 223 4.54 -7.45 12.20
N GLY A 224 3.87 -8.30 11.43
CA GLY A 224 3.54 -7.99 10.05
C GLY A 224 2.55 -8.98 9.45
N VAL A 225 2.26 -8.78 8.16
CA VAL A 225 1.44 -9.68 7.35
C VAL A 225 2.30 -10.18 6.20
N TRP A 226 2.46 -11.50 6.10
CA TRP A 226 3.33 -12.11 5.11
C TRP A 226 2.60 -13.18 4.32
N VAL A 227 3.04 -13.36 3.07
CA VAL A 227 2.59 -14.45 2.20
C VAL A 227 3.19 -15.76 2.72
N THR A 228 2.38 -16.83 2.80
CA THR A 228 2.80 -18.08 3.44
C THR A 228 4.07 -18.73 2.87
N PRO A 229 4.41 -18.66 1.55
CA PRO A 229 5.69 -19.18 1.05
C PRO A 229 6.90 -18.42 1.61
N GLU A 230 6.82 -17.08 1.70
CA GLU A 230 7.90 -16.26 2.26
C GLU A 230 8.02 -16.44 3.78
N PHE A 231 6.86 -16.58 4.45
CA PHE A 231 6.82 -16.92 5.87
C PHE A 231 7.45 -18.29 6.15
N SER A 232 7.13 -19.31 5.35
CA SER A 232 7.70 -20.66 5.47
C SER A 232 9.22 -20.63 5.28
N LYS A 233 9.72 -19.91 4.27
CA LYS A 233 11.17 -19.73 4.08
C LYS A 233 11.83 -19.06 5.27
N ALA A 234 11.16 -18.13 5.95
CA ALA A 234 11.68 -17.52 7.16
C ALA A 234 11.82 -18.55 8.30
N LEU A 235 10.82 -19.42 8.49
CA LEU A 235 10.90 -20.50 9.48
C LEU A 235 12.09 -21.44 9.19
N ASP A 236 12.32 -21.79 7.91
CA ASP A 236 13.49 -22.60 7.50
C ASP A 236 14.83 -21.92 7.83
N LYS A 237 14.85 -20.59 7.91
CA LYS A 237 16.02 -19.80 8.29
C LYS A 237 16.12 -19.52 9.78
N GLY A 238 15.29 -20.16 10.60
CA GLY A 238 15.37 -20.11 12.06
C GLY A 238 14.55 -18.98 12.68
N TYR A 239 13.61 -18.38 11.95
CA TYR A 239 12.62 -17.50 12.56
C TYR A 239 11.68 -18.35 13.42
N ARG A 240 11.35 -17.85 14.62
CA ARG A 240 10.40 -18.52 15.52
C ARG A 240 9.12 -17.73 15.59
N VAL A 241 7.99 -18.40 15.50
CA VAL A 241 6.67 -17.76 15.67
C VAL A 241 6.48 -17.42 17.15
N ALA A 242 6.21 -16.16 17.45
CA ALA A 242 5.84 -15.71 18.79
C ALA A 242 4.32 -15.81 18.99
N LYS A 243 3.56 -15.29 18.02
CA LYS A 243 2.09 -15.27 18.07
C LYS A 243 1.53 -15.14 16.66
N ILE A 244 0.47 -15.89 16.35
CA ILE A 244 -0.35 -15.70 15.17
C ILE A 244 -1.62 -14.94 15.60
N PHE A 245 -2.01 -13.94 14.82
CA PHE A 245 -3.23 -13.15 15.08
C PHE A 245 -4.35 -13.52 14.12
N GLU A 246 -4.01 -13.78 12.86
CA GLU A 246 -4.99 -13.98 11.80
C GLU A 246 -4.36 -14.70 10.62
N VAL A 247 -5.11 -15.62 10.00
CA VAL A 247 -4.69 -16.32 8.78
C VAL A 247 -5.81 -16.27 7.75
N TRP A 248 -5.46 -15.87 6.53
CA TRP A 248 -6.34 -15.88 5.37
C TRP A 248 -5.89 -17.04 4.49
N ASN A 249 -6.58 -18.17 4.59
CA ASN A 249 -6.19 -19.41 3.95
C ASN A 249 -7.05 -19.70 2.72
N PHE A 250 -6.44 -19.95 1.57
CA PHE A 250 -7.11 -20.37 0.35
C PHE A 250 -7.02 -21.88 0.20
N SER A 251 -8.18 -22.53 0.02
CA SER A 251 -8.24 -23.98 -0.24
C SER A 251 -7.88 -24.31 -1.70
N MET A 252 -8.12 -23.38 -2.62
CA MET A 252 -7.85 -23.54 -4.04
C MET A 252 -6.61 -22.76 -4.45
N LYS A 253 -5.80 -23.35 -5.32
CA LYS A 253 -4.59 -22.76 -5.88
C LYS A 253 -4.42 -23.17 -7.34
N SER A 254 -3.73 -22.35 -8.13
CA SER A 254 -3.47 -22.60 -9.55
C SER A 254 -2.04 -22.19 -9.91
N ASP A 255 -1.32 -23.07 -10.59
CA ASP A 255 0.00 -22.84 -11.22
C ASP A 255 -0.12 -22.49 -12.72
N THR A 256 -1.35 -22.34 -13.23
CA THR A 256 -1.64 -22.05 -14.64
C THR A 256 -2.34 -20.70 -14.83
N LEU A 257 -2.72 -20.02 -13.73
CA LEU A 257 -3.53 -18.80 -13.73
C LEU A 257 -3.05 -17.72 -14.71
N PHE A 258 -1.74 -17.46 -14.76
CA PHE A 258 -1.15 -16.46 -15.66
C PHE A 258 -0.37 -17.07 -16.82
N LYS A 259 -0.21 -18.39 -16.86
CA LYS A 259 0.75 -19.08 -17.73
C LYS A 259 0.51 -18.76 -19.21
N GLU A 260 -0.73 -18.88 -19.67
CA GLU A 260 -1.08 -18.60 -21.07
C GLU A 260 -0.94 -17.11 -21.44
N TYR A 261 -1.28 -16.20 -20.51
CA TYR A 261 -1.07 -14.76 -20.71
C TYR A 261 0.42 -14.47 -20.88
N ILE A 262 1.27 -14.97 -19.97
CA ILE A 262 2.71 -14.75 -20.02
C ILE A 262 3.29 -15.34 -21.31
N LYS A 263 2.98 -16.60 -21.63
CA LYS A 263 3.43 -17.26 -22.86
C LYS A 263 3.04 -16.48 -24.12
N THR A 264 1.83 -15.94 -24.18
CA THR A 264 1.35 -15.17 -25.33
C THR A 264 2.19 -13.92 -25.56
N PHE A 265 2.39 -13.09 -24.54
CA PHE A 265 3.15 -11.85 -24.69
C PHE A 265 4.65 -12.08 -24.76
N LEU A 266 5.14 -13.16 -24.17
CA LEU A 266 6.52 -13.59 -24.29
C LEU A 266 6.85 -14.05 -25.71
N ARG A 267 5.97 -14.85 -26.33
CA ARG A 267 6.05 -15.19 -27.76
C ARG A 267 6.11 -13.94 -28.64
N CYS A 268 5.20 -12.98 -28.41
CA CYS A 268 5.19 -11.71 -29.15
C CYS A 268 6.47 -10.90 -28.98
N LYS A 269 6.98 -10.80 -27.74
CA LYS A 269 8.24 -10.14 -27.41
C LYS A 269 9.41 -10.82 -28.11
N GLN A 270 9.48 -12.15 -28.08
CA GLN A 270 10.60 -12.90 -28.64
C GLN A 270 10.64 -12.83 -30.16
N MET A 271 9.49 -13.01 -30.84
CA MET A 271 9.41 -12.87 -32.30
C MET A 271 9.78 -11.45 -32.76
N ALA A 272 9.45 -10.42 -31.99
CA ALA A 272 9.80 -9.03 -32.30
C ALA A 272 11.28 -8.65 -32.04
N SER A 273 12.09 -9.59 -31.53
CA SER A 273 13.49 -9.34 -31.12
C SER A 273 14.53 -9.81 -32.13
N SER A 274 14.11 -10.46 -33.21
CA SER A 274 14.96 -11.24 -34.12
C SER A 274 15.75 -12.37 -33.45
N TYR A 275 16.47 -13.14 -34.25
CA TYR A 275 17.36 -14.20 -33.76
C TYR A 275 18.59 -13.60 -33.03
N PRO A 276 19.15 -14.32 -32.04
CA PRO A 276 20.44 -13.95 -31.45
C PRO A 276 21.55 -13.86 -32.52
N ALA A 277 22.56 -13.02 -32.30
CA ALA A 277 23.65 -12.83 -33.25
C ALA A 277 24.46 -14.12 -33.56
N SER A 278 24.41 -15.11 -32.68
CA SER A 278 25.02 -16.43 -32.85
C SER A 278 24.26 -17.37 -33.80
N VAL A 279 23.03 -17.00 -34.19
CA VAL A 279 22.14 -17.80 -35.04
C VAL A 279 22.13 -17.20 -36.44
N THR A 280 22.88 -17.79 -37.35
CA THR A 280 23.13 -17.24 -38.70
C THR A 280 22.58 -18.12 -39.82
N ASP A 281 22.71 -19.44 -39.68
CA ASP A 281 22.27 -20.45 -40.64
C ASP A 281 20.89 -21.05 -40.30
N GLN A 282 20.34 -21.87 -41.20
CA GLN A 282 19.00 -22.45 -41.02
C GLN A 282 18.97 -23.50 -39.89
N GLU A 283 20.03 -24.28 -39.72
CA GLU A 283 20.09 -25.32 -38.68
C GLU A 283 20.09 -24.68 -37.29
N SER A 284 20.85 -23.60 -37.10
CA SER A 284 20.86 -22.84 -35.85
C SER A 284 19.54 -22.12 -35.57
N LYS A 285 18.81 -21.66 -36.61
CA LYS A 285 17.44 -21.12 -36.45
C LYS A 285 16.45 -22.18 -36.00
N ASP A 286 16.47 -23.35 -36.65
CA ASP A 286 15.58 -24.45 -36.29
C ASP A 286 15.90 -24.97 -34.89
N LYS A 287 17.18 -25.05 -34.54
CA LYS A 287 17.63 -25.39 -33.19
C LYS A 287 17.13 -24.36 -32.17
N TYR A 288 17.27 -23.07 -32.45
CA TYR A 288 16.78 -22.01 -31.57
C TYR A 288 15.28 -22.13 -31.30
N ILE A 289 14.47 -22.41 -32.31
CA ILE A 289 13.01 -22.59 -32.16
C ILE A 289 12.69 -23.85 -31.34
N ARG A 290 13.39 -24.96 -31.59
CA ARG A 290 13.25 -26.19 -30.79
C ARG A 290 13.63 -25.97 -29.33
N ASP A 291 14.80 -25.39 -29.09
CA ASP A 291 15.31 -25.11 -27.74
C ASP A 291 14.35 -24.19 -26.96
N TYR A 292 13.77 -23.18 -27.63
CA TYR A 292 12.77 -22.28 -27.03
C TYR A 292 11.44 -22.99 -26.73
N HIS A 293 10.99 -23.88 -27.62
CA HIS A 293 9.82 -24.71 -27.37
C HIS A 293 10.03 -25.70 -26.23
N ASP A 294 11.19 -26.36 -26.18
CA ASP A 294 11.49 -27.36 -25.16
C ASP A 294 11.68 -26.74 -23.77
N THR A 295 12.22 -25.52 -23.72
CA THR A 295 12.46 -24.79 -22.45
C THR A 295 11.21 -24.05 -21.97
N GLU A 296 10.56 -23.27 -22.83
CA GLU A 296 9.46 -22.37 -22.44
C GLU A 296 8.06 -22.95 -22.77
N GLY A 297 7.99 -24.00 -23.60
CA GLY A 297 6.74 -24.50 -24.14
C GLY A 297 6.05 -23.48 -25.04
N ILE A 298 6.82 -22.69 -25.79
CA ILE A 298 6.35 -21.65 -26.71
C ILE A 298 6.88 -21.95 -28.11
N LEU A 299 5.96 -22.18 -29.05
CA LEU A 299 6.32 -22.35 -30.46
C LEU A 299 6.47 -20.98 -31.14
N LEU A 300 7.68 -20.65 -31.59
CA LEU A 300 7.93 -19.44 -32.38
C LEU A 300 7.60 -19.68 -33.85
N ASP A 301 7.08 -18.65 -34.53
CA ASP A 301 6.79 -18.68 -35.97
C ASP A 301 7.97 -18.08 -36.73
N PRO A 302 8.76 -18.88 -37.49
CA PRO A 302 9.96 -18.42 -38.18
C PRO A 302 9.72 -17.20 -39.08
N ASP A 303 8.57 -17.15 -39.75
CA ASP A 303 8.23 -16.11 -40.73
C ASP A 303 7.86 -14.78 -40.07
N ARG A 304 7.59 -14.81 -38.75
CA ARG A 304 7.25 -13.62 -37.95
C ARG A 304 8.39 -13.15 -37.06
N ILE A 305 9.56 -13.82 -37.12
CA ILE A 305 10.75 -13.40 -36.38
C ILE A 305 11.43 -12.27 -37.15
N GLU A 306 11.16 -11.04 -36.73
CA GLU A 306 11.73 -9.83 -37.33
C GLU A 306 11.97 -8.76 -36.24
N VAL A 307 12.91 -7.85 -36.49
CA VAL A 307 13.14 -6.73 -35.56
C VAL A 307 11.97 -5.77 -35.63
N ASN A 308 11.16 -5.74 -34.57
CA ASN A 308 10.07 -4.77 -34.43
C ASN A 308 10.11 -4.14 -33.03
N LYS A 309 10.81 -3.00 -32.94
CA LYS A 309 11.03 -2.28 -31.66
C LYS A 309 9.72 -1.92 -30.96
N THR A 310 8.72 -1.45 -31.71
CA THR A 310 7.42 -1.05 -31.15
C THR A 310 6.67 -2.25 -30.58
N LYS A 311 6.56 -3.34 -31.34
CA LYS A 311 5.89 -4.56 -30.90
C LYS A 311 6.59 -5.20 -29.70
N ARG A 312 7.92 -5.20 -29.67
CA ARG A 312 8.71 -5.65 -28.52
C ARG A 312 8.41 -4.82 -27.28
N ASN A 313 8.39 -3.50 -27.40
CA ASN A 313 8.12 -2.60 -26.28
C ASN A 313 6.70 -2.77 -25.72
N VAL A 314 5.69 -2.85 -26.59
CA VAL A 314 4.29 -3.09 -26.20
C VAL A 314 4.14 -4.44 -25.51
N SER A 315 4.75 -5.50 -26.05
CA SER A 315 4.71 -6.84 -25.44
C SER A 315 5.39 -6.85 -24.08
N LYS A 316 6.54 -6.18 -23.94
CA LYS A 316 7.23 -6.00 -22.64
C LYS A 316 6.36 -5.24 -21.64
N LEU A 317 5.63 -4.21 -22.09
CA LEU A 317 4.73 -3.45 -21.24
C LEU A 317 3.59 -4.32 -20.71
N TYR A 318 2.97 -5.16 -21.56
CA TYR A 318 1.92 -6.09 -21.13
C TYR A 318 2.41 -7.12 -20.11
N LEU A 319 3.63 -7.63 -20.28
CA LEU A 319 4.26 -8.55 -19.34
C LEU A 319 4.47 -7.91 -17.95
N ASN A 320 4.97 -6.67 -17.93
CA ASN A 320 5.35 -6.02 -16.67
C ASN A 320 4.19 -5.29 -15.97
N SER A 321 3.15 -4.87 -16.69
CA SER A 321 2.08 -4.03 -16.12
C SER A 321 0.98 -4.83 -15.42
N LEU A 322 0.83 -6.12 -15.74
CA LEU A 322 -0.29 -6.93 -15.25
C LEU A 322 -0.29 -7.02 -13.71
N TRP A 323 0.83 -7.41 -13.10
CA TRP A 323 0.91 -7.54 -11.64
C TRP A 323 0.74 -6.18 -10.94
N GLY A 324 1.29 -5.11 -11.51
CA GLY A 324 1.17 -3.75 -10.97
C GLY A 324 -0.29 -3.29 -10.94
N LYS A 325 -1.07 -3.65 -11.97
CA LYS A 325 -2.51 -3.39 -12.02
C LYS A 325 -3.26 -4.08 -10.89
N LEU A 326 -2.87 -5.31 -10.51
CA LEU A 326 -3.49 -6.05 -9.40
C LEU A 326 -3.30 -5.35 -8.04
N SER A 327 -2.25 -4.54 -7.90
CA SER A 327 -1.96 -3.72 -6.71
C SER A 327 -2.37 -2.25 -6.82
N GLN A 328 -3.13 -1.88 -7.84
CA GLN A 328 -3.47 -0.48 -8.06
C GLN A 328 -4.25 0.08 -6.87
N ARG A 329 -3.80 1.23 -6.35
CA ARG A 329 -4.53 1.97 -5.31
C ARG A 329 -5.88 2.42 -5.86
N CYS A 330 -6.95 2.04 -5.18
CA CYS A 330 -8.33 2.34 -5.56
C CYS A 330 -8.70 3.82 -5.33
N ASN A 331 -8.10 4.46 -4.34
CA ASN A 331 -8.39 5.83 -3.94
C ASN A 331 -7.14 6.70 -4.03
N MET A 332 -6.95 7.35 -5.18
CA MET A 332 -5.87 8.29 -5.42
C MET A 332 -6.38 9.71 -5.32
N LEU A 333 -5.51 10.65 -4.91
CA LEU A 333 -5.82 12.07 -5.00
C LEU A 333 -6.09 12.45 -6.46
N ARG A 334 -7.22 13.09 -6.70
CA ARG A 334 -7.67 13.58 -8.00
C ARG A 334 -7.71 15.09 -7.98
N SER A 335 -7.54 15.68 -9.15
CA SER A 335 -7.69 17.11 -9.36
C SER A 335 -8.85 17.34 -10.32
N SER A 336 -9.85 18.10 -9.89
CA SER A 336 -10.97 18.56 -10.71
C SER A 336 -10.89 20.07 -10.90
N ILE A 337 -11.21 20.53 -12.11
CA ILE A 337 -11.40 21.94 -12.40
C ILE A 337 -12.91 22.17 -12.45
N ILE A 338 -13.41 22.89 -11.46
CA ILE A 338 -14.83 23.14 -11.23
C ILE A 338 -15.14 24.56 -11.65
N LYS A 339 -16.24 24.73 -12.38
CA LYS A 339 -16.74 26.03 -12.81
C LYS A 339 -18.10 26.39 -12.20
N ASP A 340 -18.82 25.35 -11.77
CA ASP A 340 -20.13 25.50 -11.18
C ASP A 340 -19.99 25.62 -9.64
N PRO A 341 -20.48 26.71 -9.03
CA PRO A 341 -20.50 26.84 -7.58
C PRO A 341 -21.23 25.69 -6.88
N GLU A 342 -22.30 25.14 -7.46
CA GLU A 342 -23.05 24.02 -6.85
C GLU A 342 -22.17 22.76 -6.75
N GLU A 343 -21.49 22.40 -7.83
CA GLU A 343 -20.51 21.29 -7.84
C GLU A 343 -19.40 21.53 -6.81
N PHE A 344 -18.90 22.76 -6.66
CA PHE A 344 -17.90 23.09 -5.64
C PHE A 344 -18.42 22.86 -4.22
N LEU A 345 -19.66 23.28 -3.93
CA LEU A 345 -20.30 23.06 -2.64
C LEU A 345 -20.50 21.57 -2.37
N GLU A 346 -20.83 20.74 -3.37
CA GLU A 346 -20.88 19.29 -3.21
C GLU A 346 -19.54 18.71 -2.74
N PHE A 347 -18.41 19.14 -3.31
CA PHE A 347 -17.10 18.67 -2.83
C PHE A 347 -16.80 19.08 -1.39
N VAL A 348 -17.24 20.27 -0.96
CA VAL A 348 -16.93 20.84 0.35
C VAL A 348 -17.82 20.26 1.45
N PHE A 349 -19.11 20.11 1.16
CA PHE A 349 -20.13 19.77 2.17
C PHE A 349 -20.56 18.29 2.13
N SER A 350 -20.25 17.55 1.07
CA SER A 350 -20.56 16.12 1.02
C SER A 350 -19.58 15.29 1.86
N ASP A 351 -20.10 14.31 2.60
CA ASP A 351 -19.29 13.33 3.33
C ASP A 351 -18.58 12.32 2.40
N GLN A 352 -18.95 12.33 1.12
CA GLN A 352 -18.39 11.45 0.09
C GLN A 352 -16.95 11.81 -0.27
N TYR A 353 -16.57 13.08 -0.15
CA TYR A 353 -15.29 13.60 -0.61
C TYR A 353 -14.43 14.08 0.56
N GLU A 354 -13.14 13.84 0.44
CA GLU A 354 -12.13 14.40 1.33
C GLU A 354 -11.28 15.37 0.50
N ILE A 355 -11.48 16.67 0.71
CA ILE A 355 -10.68 17.71 0.06
C ILE A 355 -9.32 17.79 0.73
N SER A 356 -8.26 17.63 -0.05
CA SER A 356 -6.89 17.86 0.42
C SER A 356 -6.45 19.31 0.20
N HIS A 357 -6.91 19.94 -0.87
CA HIS A 357 -6.56 21.32 -1.22
C HIS A 357 -7.56 21.88 -2.23
N PHE A 358 -7.83 23.19 -2.19
CA PHE A 358 -8.46 23.88 -3.33
C PHE A 358 -7.85 25.26 -3.52
N SER A 359 -7.93 25.78 -4.75
CA SER A 359 -7.52 27.13 -5.11
C SER A 359 -8.41 27.69 -6.22
N PHE A 360 -8.68 28.99 -6.18
CA PHE A 360 -9.39 29.68 -7.27
C PHE A 360 -8.39 30.12 -8.33
N LEU A 361 -8.56 29.60 -9.55
CA LEU A 361 -7.75 29.97 -10.71
C LEU A 361 -8.25 31.28 -11.34
N SER A 362 -9.54 31.55 -11.20
CA SER A 362 -10.20 32.81 -11.56
C SER A 362 -11.46 32.99 -10.69
N GLN A 363 -12.23 34.06 -10.93
CA GLN A 363 -13.48 34.33 -10.19
C GLN A 363 -14.52 33.20 -10.33
N ASP A 364 -14.49 32.46 -11.45
CA ASP A 364 -15.50 31.45 -11.78
C ASP A 364 -14.90 30.04 -11.91
N ILE A 365 -13.63 29.83 -11.49
CA ILE A 365 -12.95 28.54 -11.66
C ILE A 365 -12.18 28.16 -10.41
N ALA A 366 -12.52 27.01 -9.83
CA ALA A 366 -11.82 26.39 -8.72
C ALA A 366 -11.07 25.13 -9.18
N LEU A 367 -9.80 25.01 -8.79
CA LEU A 367 -9.06 23.75 -8.81
C LEU A 367 -9.25 23.08 -7.45
N VAL A 368 -9.89 21.92 -7.42
CA VAL A 368 -10.12 21.13 -6.20
C VAL A 368 -9.35 19.83 -6.28
N GLN A 369 -8.51 19.59 -5.28
CA GLN A 369 -7.82 18.33 -5.07
C GLN A 369 -8.55 17.53 -3.99
N TRP A 370 -9.02 16.35 -4.37
CA TRP A 370 -9.92 15.55 -3.55
C TRP A 370 -9.66 14.06 -3.73
N ARG A 371 -10.11 13.27 -2.75
CA ARG A 371 -10.22 11.81 -2.86
C ARG A 371 -11.55 11.38 -2.26
N HIS A 372 -12.00 10.16 -2.53
CA HIS A 372 -13.21 9.67 -1.86
C HIS A 372 -12.90 9.45 -0.38
N ASN A 373 -13.86 9.77 0.49
CA ASN A 373 -13.81 9.38 1.88
C ASN A 373 -13.77 7.84 1.97
N LYS A 374 -12.96 7.29 2.89
CA LYS A 374 -12.73 5.84 3.05
C LYS A 374 -14.02 5.03 3.14
N LYS A 375 -15.08 5.58 3.76
CA LYS A 375 -16.39 4.93 3.88
C LYS A 375 -17.05 4.63 2.53
N TRP A 376 -16.72 5.44 1.52
CA TRP A 376 -17.32 5.42 0.19
C TRP A 376 -16.41 4.76 -0.87
N VAL A 377 -15.24 4.27 -0.48
CA VAL A 377 -14.30 3.63 -1.41
C VAL A 377 -14.73 2.18 -1.67
N LEU A 378 -15.23 1.93 -2.88
CA LEU A 378 -15.37 0.57 -3.40
C LEU A 378 -14.07 0.18 -4.13
N PRO A 379 -13.45 -0.96 -3.79
CA PRO A 379 -12.35 -1.50 -4.57
C PRO A 379 -12.80 -1.74 -6.02
N PRO A 380 -12.04 -1.32 -7.04
CA PRO A 380 -12.40 -1.59 -8.42
C PRO A 380 -12.36 -3.11 -8.66
N GLY A 381 -13.31 -3.64 -9.42
CA GLY A 381 -13.46 -5.10 -9.62
C GLY A 381 -12.28 -5.80 -10.34
N ASN A 382 -11.25 -5.06 -10.75
CA ASN A 382 -10.09 -5.55 -11.49
C ASN A 382 -8.76 -5.53 -10.70
N VAL A 383 -8.80 -5.32 -9.38
CA VAL A 383 -7.61 -5.43 -8.51
C VAL A 383 -7.67 -6.69 -7.64
N ASN A 384 -6.51 -7.23 -7.29
CA ASN A 384 -6.40 -8.37 -6.39
C ASN A 384 -5.08 -8.33 -5.62
N VAL A 385 -5.14 -7.84 -4.38
CA VAL A 385 -3.96 -7.64 -3.53
C VAL A 385 -3.27 -8.95 -3.15
N PHE A 386 -4.01 -10.07 -3.07
CA PHE A 386 -3.41 -11.38 -2.79
C PHE A 386 -2.49 -11.79 -3.92
N LEU A 387 -2.98 -11.75 -5.16
CA LEU A 387 -2.17 -12.13 -6.33
C LEU A 387 -0.95 -11.21 -6.48
N ALA A 388 -1.10 -9.92 -6.20
CA ALA A 388 0.02 -8.99 -6.22
C ALA A 388 1.06 -9.30 -5.12
N ALA A 389 0.62 -9.54 -3.88
CA ALA A 389 1.49 -9.90 -2.77
C ALA A 389 2.22 -11.23 -3.01
N PHE A 390 1.53 -12.25 -3.54
CA PHE A 390 2.14 -13.52 -3.93
C PHE A 390 3.23 -13.31 -4.99
N THR A 391 2.93 -12.49 -6.02
CA THR A 391 3.91 -12.20 -7.09
C THR A 391 5.18 -11.57 -6.53
N THR A 392 5.06 -10.53 -5.70
CA THR A 392 6.24 -9.86 -5.12
C THR A 392 6.99 -10.76 -4.15
N ALA A 393 6.30 -11.56 -3.34
CA ALA A 393 6.91 -12.54 -2.45
C ALA A 393 7.71 -13.59 -3.23
N TYR A 394 7.16 -14.13 -4.32
CA TYR A 394 7.90 -15.07 -5.18
C TYR A 394 9.12 -14.43 -5.83
N CYS A 395 9.02 -13.20 -6.34
CA CYS A 395 10.18 -12.46 -6.86
C CYS A 395 11.28 -12.31 -5.80
N ARG A 396 10.90 -11.91 -4.58
CA ARG A 396 11.84 -11.77 -3.46
C ARG A 396 12.49 -13.11 -3.10
N LEU A 397 11.74 -14.21 -3.13
CA LEU A 397 12.25 -15.55 -2.87
C LEU A 397 13.22 -16.05 -3.96
N GLN A 398 12.96 -15.75 -5.23
CA GLN A 398 13.89 -16.05 -6.32
C GLN A 398 15.22 -15.30 -6.14
N LEU A 399 15.15 -13.99 -5.88
CA LEU A 399 16.34 -13.19 -5.55
C LEU A 399 17.03 -13.73 -4.29
N TYR A 400 16.25 -14.13 -3.27
CA TYR A 400 16.77 -14.67 -2.02
C TYR A 400 17.55 -15.97 -2.23
N ALA A 401 17.07 -16.88 -3.07
CA ALA A 401 17.77 -18.13 -3.37
C ALA A 401 19.18 -17.88 -3.93
N LEU A 402 19.33 -16.89 -4.83
CA LEU A 402 20.62 -16.47 -5.36
C LEU A 402 21.53 -15.87 -4.27
N MET A 403 21.00 -14.93 -3.49
CA MET A 403 21.76 -14.29 -2.40
C MET A 403 22.15 -15.26 -1.28
N GLU A 404 21.33 -16.27 -1.05
CA GLU A 404 21.58 -17.33 -0.09
C GLU A 404 22.81 -18.17 -0.47
N GLN A 405 23.07 -18.33 -1.77
CA GLN A 405 24.28 -19.02 -2.23
C GLN A 405 25.51 -18.10 -2.19
N LEU A 406 25.34 -16.82 -2.54
CA LEU A 406 26.43 -15.84 -2.56
C LEU A 406 26.85 -15.37 -1.15
N GLN A 407 25.93 -15.29 -0.20
CA GLN A 407 26.17 -14.84 1.18
C GLN A 407 26.94 -13.51 1.23
N ARG A 408 28.06 -13.47 1.97
CA ARG A 408 28.91 -12.28 2.19
C ARG A 408 29.52 -11.70 0.92
N ARG A 409 29.43 -12.41 -0.20
CA ARG A 409 29.90 -11.93 -1.50
C ARG A 409 28.93 -10.92 -2.12
N VAL A 410 27.69 -10.82 -1.65
CA VAL A 410 26.71 -9.84 -2.15
C VAL A 410 27.12 -8.42 -1.70
N LEU A 411 27.30 -7.53 -2.66
CA LEU A 411 27.65 -6.12 -2.44
C LEU A 411 26.41 -5.21 -2.54
N TYR A 412 25.55 -5.48 -3.53
CA TYR A 412 24.34 -4.72 -3.81
C TYR A 412 23.26 -5.62 -4.37
N ARG A 413 22.00 -5.23 -4.18
CA ARG A 413 20.83 -5.87 -4.78
C ARG A 413 19.73 -4.87 -5.03
N ASP A 414 19.01 -5.07 -6.12
CA ASP A 414 17.84 -4.27 -6.46
C ASP A 414 16.85 -5.08 -7.27
N THR A 415 15.75 -5.46 -6.62
CA THR A 415 14.57 -6.13 -7.17
C THR A 415 14.81 -7.46 -7.87
N ASP A 416 15.51 -7.45 -8.99
CA ASP A 416 15.84 -8.53 -9.90
C ASP A 416 17.35 -8.61 -10.21
N SER A 417 18.18 -7.76 -9.61
CA SER A 417 19.62 -7.74 -9.83
C SER A 417 20.47 -7.91 -8.57
N VAL A 418 21.66 -8.49 -8.74
CA VAL A 418 22.67 -8.66 -7.69
C VAL A 418 24.05 -8.31 -8.22
N VAL A 419 24.77 -7.47 -7.47
CA VAL A 419 26.21 -7.23 -7.65
C VAL A 419 26.96 -8.01 -6.56
N TYR A 420 27.98 -8.76 -6.94
CA TYR A 420 28.74 -9.60 -6.01
C TYR A 420 30.22 -9.66 -6.36
N VAL A 421 31.06 -10.00 -5.37
CA VAL A 421 32.49 -10.26 -5.57
C VAL A 421 32.75 -11.75 -5.80
N SER A 422 33.72 -12.08 -6.66
CA SER A 422 34.08 -13.46 -6.98
C SER A 422 35.59 -13.62 -7.12
N LYS A 423 36.13 -14.72 -6.60
CA LYS A 423 37.50 -15.17 -6.81
C LYS A 423 37.57 -16.36 -7.76
N GLN A 424 38.76 -16.70 -8.22
CA GLN A 424 38.98 -17.91 -9.00
C GLN A 424 38.61 -19.16 -8.18
N GLY A 425 37.77 -20.03 -8.76
CA GLY A 425 37.30 -21.26 -8.11
C GLY A 425 36.02 -21.07 -7.26
N ASP A 426 35.57 -19.84 -7.04
CA ASP A 426 34.27 -19.60 -6.43
C ASP A 426 33.13 -20.07 -7.34
N TRP A 427 32.06 -20.58 -6.73
CA TRP A 427 30.81 -20.77 -7.45
C TRP A 427 30.31 -19.41 -7.97
N THR A 428 29.89 -19.38 -9.23
CA THR A 428 29.26 -18.22 -9.85
C THR A 428 27.87 -18.61 -10.36
N PRO A 429 26.89 -17.69 -10.31
CA PRO A 429 25.57 -17.96 -10.84
C PRO A 429 25.64 -18.26 -12.33
N HIS A 430 25.10 -19.41 -12.74
CA HIS A 430 25.02 -19.74 -14.16
C HIS A 430 24.09 -18.77 -14.88
N LEU A 431 24.60 -18.12 -15.93
CA LEU A 431 23.81 -17.20 -16.74
C LEU A 431 22.54 -17.90 -17.28
N ALA A 432 22.60 -19.15 -17.72
CA ALA A 432 21.39 -19.84 -18.21
C ALA A 432 20.20 -19.87 -17.21
N THR A 433 20.44 -19.90 -15.90
CA THR A 433 19.37 -19.94 -14.87
C THR A 433 18.75 -18.56 -14.59
N ILE A 434 19.47 -17.49 -14.94
CA ILE A 434 19.08 -16.08 -14.73
C ILE A 434 18.43 -15.50 -16.00
N TRP A 435 18.60 -16.18 -17.13
CA TRP A 435 18.14 -15.80 -18.46
C TRP A 435 16.95 -16.63 -18.97
N VAL A 436 16.16 -17.25 -18.09
CA VAL A 436 14.89 -17.87 -18.50
C VAL A 436 13.95 -16.73 -18.93
N VAL A 437 13.83 -16.54 -20.25
CA VAL A 437 13.23 -15.36 -20.91
C VAL A 437 11.75 -15.52 -21.09
#